data_AF-A0A9E2VHH2-F1
#
_entry.id   AF-A0A9E2VHH2-F1
#
_cell.length_a   1.000
_cell.length_b   1.000
_cell.length_c   1.000
_cell.angle_alpha   90.00
_cell.angle_beta   90.00
_cell.angle_gamma   90.00
#
_symmetry.space_group_name_H-M   'P 1'
#
loop_
_entity.id
_entity.type
_entity.pdbx_description
1 polymer ?
#
loop_
_entity_poly.entity_id
_entity_poly.type
_entity_poly.pdbx_seq_one_letter_code
_entity_poly.pdbx_strand_id
1 'polypeptide(L)'
;MCPRNQRPYASGLEKSLHPPATAGLRLGILVLLAGSVVGFSEVRVVVEHHEPAEVSADFTFKTTARPSAGDASAKADFTIVEGRPGAARGDHLDKLHDGRLPDDEDDPVENFFFADGTDGGRLLVDLGKAMAVKAVNTYSWHPSTRAPQVYSLYASAGQGDRFDAQPSRPIDPVACGWTLIAQVDTRPKSGEVGGQYGASVSDTQGSLGTYRYLLFDIRRTETTDPFGNTFYSEIDVIDRDAPPAAEPPLMPEGRMVIQAESGRYQITLDTVQTPDLREWAERELAPVLAEWYPRIVDLLPGMGYEAPRRLTVTFSDTMRGVAATSGTHIRCAAAWFRQNLKGEAKGAVVHEMVHVVQQYGRARRTNPNARRSPGWLVEGIADYIRWFKYEPQSHGADVTPRNLARARYDGNYRISANFLNWVSEKHDPFIVGQINAALRDGQYDDGLWQRYTGKTVEVLGEEWKADLAAKLAAPTR
;
A
#
# COMPACT_ATOMS: atom_id res chain seq x y z
N MET A 1 -8.97 -50.35 -50.63
CA MET A 1 -10.28 -50.35 -51.31
C MET A 1 -10.79 -48.91 -51.40
N CYS A 2 -10.83 -48.37 -52.61
CA CYS A 2 -11.70 -47.25 -53.01
C CYS A 2 -13.09 -47.84 -53.40
N PRO A 3 -14.12 -47.09 -53.87
CA PRO A 3 -14.33 -45.62 -53.89
C PRO A 3 -15.81 -45.18 -53.65
N ARG A 4 -16.06 -43.85 -53.62
CA ARG A 4 -16.90 -43.06 -54.58
C ARG A 4 -17.23 -41.67 -53.96
N ASN A 5 -16.69 -40.56 -54.50
CA ASN A 5 -17.13 -39.73 -55.65
C ASN A 5 -18.34 -38.83 -55.30
N GLN A 6 -18.41 -37.52 -55.62
CA GLN A 6 -17.87 -36.75 -56.77
C GLN A 6 -17.95 -35.21 -56.50
N ARG A 7 -17.06 -34.43 -57.15
CA ARG A 7 -17.02 -32.93 -57.27
C ARG A 7 -17.86 -32.45 -58.49
N PRO A 8 -17.62 -31.28 -59.18
CA PRO A 8 -17.06 -29.92 -58.86
C PRO A 8 -17.85 -28.73 -59.53
N TYR A 9 -17.38 -27.47 -59.38
CA TYR A 9 -17.09 -26.40 -60.40
C TYR A 9 -17.12 -24.99 -59.72
N ALA A 10 -16.04 -24.18 -59.59
CA ALA A 10 -15.30 -23.30 -60.55
C ALA A 10 -16.24 -22.36 -61.37
N SER A 11 -16.07 -21.05 -61.58
CA SER A 11 -14.92 -20.12 -61.77
C SER A 11 -15.46 -18.65 -61.78
N GLY A 12 -14.71 -17.58 -61.46
CA GLY A 12 -13.91 -16.81 -62.43
C GLY A 12 -13.93 -15.28 -62.16
N LEU A 13 -12.82 -14.60 -62.44
CA LEU A 13 -12.60 -13.15 -62.38
C LEU A 13 -13.10 -12.41 -63.64
N GLU A 14 -13.51 -11.13 -63.53
CA GLU A 14 -12.90 -9.94 -64.18
C GLU A 14 -13.86 -8.73 -64.40
N LYS A 15 -13.36 -7.54 -64.03
CA LYS A 15 -13.41 -6.19 -64.65
C LYS A 15 -14.68 -5.61 -65.34
N SER A 16 -15.07 -4.44 -64.80
CA SER A 16 -15.09 -3.09 -65.42
C SER A 16 -16.16 -2.65 -66.44
N LEU A 17 -16.56 -1.36 -66.25
CA LEU A 17 -17.15 -0.35 -67.14
C LEU A 17 -18.68 -0.06 -67.11
N HIS A 18 -18.97 1.23 -66.85
CA HIS A 18 -20.21 2.04 -66.91
C HIS A 18 -20.97 2.01 -68.27
N PRO A 19 -22.06 2.78 -68.55
CA PRO A 19 -22.81 3.87 -67.83
C PRO A 19 -24.37 3.64 -67.94
N PRO A 20 -25.34 4.61 -67.93
CA PRO A 20 -25.34 6.07 -67.77
C PRO A 20 -26.49 6.69 -66.91
N ALA A 21 -26.49 8.03 -66.87
CA ALA A 21 -27.65 8.94 -67.06
C ALA A 21 -28.08 9.85 -65.89
N THR A 22 -28.09 11.12 -66.27
CA THR A 22 -28.49 12.38 -65.64
C THR A 22 -29.95 12.48 -65.18
N ALA A 23 -30.15 13.33 -64.16
CA ALA A 23 -31.04 14.51 -64.14
C ALA A 23 -32.03 14.57 -62.97
N GLY A 24 -32.06 15.72 -62.27
CA GLY A 24 -33.21 16.10 -61.43
C GLY A 24 -32.86 16.91 -60.18
N LEU A 25 -32.46 18.17 -60.34
CA LEU A 25 -32.38 19.15 -59.26
C LEU A 25 -33.81 19.42 -58.72
N ARG A 26 -34.06 19.11 -57.44
CA ARG A 26 -35.23 19.62 -56.69
C ARG A 26 -34.75 20.39 -55.48
N LEU A 27 -35.01 21.69 -55.51
CA LEU A 27 -34.81 22.63 -54.42
C LEU A 27 -35.83 22.30 -53.31
N GLY A 28 -35.37 21.64 -52.24
CA GLY A 28 -36.15 21.42 -51.02
C GLY A 28 -35.71 22.43 -49.96
N ILE A 29 -36.61 23.34 -49.59
CA ILE A 29 -36.43 24.27 -48.48
C ILE A 29 -36.31 23.43 -47.19
N LEU A 30 -35.11 23.41 -46.60
CA LEU A 30 -34.86 22.83 -45.29
C LEU A 30 -35.20 23.87 -44.22
N VAL A 31 -36.36 23.71 -43.58
CA VAL A 31 -36.68 24.45 -42.36
C VAL A 31 -35.79 23.91 -41.24
N LEU A 32 -34.73 24.65 -40.91
CA LEU A 32 -33.91 24.43 -39.71
C LEU A 32 -34.73 24.82 -38.48
N LEU A 33 -35.44 23.85 -37.90
CA LEU A 33 -35.89 23.93 -36.52
C LEU A 33 -34.65 23.80 -35.63
N ALA A 34 -34.14 24.93 -35.16
CA ALA A 34 -33.15 24.99 -34.10
C ALA A 34 -33.80 24.52 -32.79
N GLY A 35 -33.89 23.20 -32.61
CA GLY A 35 -34.16 22.61 -31.31
C GLY A 35 -32.94 22.82 -30.43
N SER A 36 -33.09 23.60 -29.37
CA SER A 36 -32.13 23.68 -28.27
C SER A 36 -31.95 22.27 -27.70
N VAL A 37 -30.77 21.68 -27.92
CA VAL A 37 -30.33 20.50 -27.17
C VAL A 37 -30.07 20.99 -25.75
N VAL A 38 -31.08 20.88 -24.88
CA VAL A 38 -30.89 21.03 -23.44
C VAL A 38 -30.10 19.80 -23.00
N GLY A 39 -28.79 19.95 -22.80
CA GLY A 39 -27.99 18.92 -22.17
C GLY A 39 -28.55 18.69 -20.76
N PHE A 40 -29.00 17.47 -20.48
CA PHE A 40 -29.30 17.08 -19.10
C PHE A 40 -27.97 17.03 -18.33
N SER A 41 -27.94 17.59 -17.12
CA SER A 41 -26.81 17.35 -16.21
C SER A 41 -26.84 15.88 -15.80
N GLU A 42 -25.69 15.23 -15.85
CA GLU A 42 -25.53 13.82 -15.53
C GLU A 42 -24.36 13.68 -14.55
N VAL A 43 -24.66 13.15 -13.37
CA VAL A 43 -23.65 12.81 -12.37
C VAL A 43 -22.84 11.63 -12.90
N ARG A 44 -21.53 11.79 -12.97
CA ARG A 44 -20.56 10.80 -13.40
C ARG A 44 -19.73 10.31 -12.23
N VAL A 45 -19.59 9.00 -12.12
CA VAL A 45 -18.64 8.34 -11.23
C VAL A 45 -17.48 7.80 -12.07
N VAL A 46 -16.27 8.26 -11.79
CA VAL A 46 -15.02 7.71 -12.34
C VAL A 46 -14.33 6.92 -11.25
N VAL A 47 -13.87 5.71 -11.57
CA VAL A 47 -13.14 4.83 -10.66
C VAL A 47 -11.84 4.44 -11.32
N GLU A 48 -10.74 4.58 -10.59
CA GLU A 48 -9.42 4.11 -10.97
C GLU A 48 -8.85 3.20 -9.88
N HIS A 49 -8.13 2.17 -10.33
CA HIS A 49 -7.58 1.13 -9.48
C HIS A 49 -6.13 0.87 -9.91
N HIS A 50 -5.22 0.86 -8.95
CA HIS A 50 -3.88 0.31 -9.12
C HIS A 50 -3.82 -1.03 -8.42
N GLU A 51 -3.45 -2.08 -9.16
CA GLU A 51 -3.20 -3.39 -8.57
C GLU A 51 -2.03 -3.32 -7.59
N PRO A 52 -1.88 -4.28 -6.65
CA PRO A 52 -0.81 -4.26 -5.65
C PRO A 52 0.62 -4.09 -6.21
N ALA A 53 0.89 -4.49 -7.46
CA ALA A 53 2.18 -4.29 -8.11
C ALA A 53 2.41 -2.86 -8.65
N GLU A 54 1.34 -2.07 -8.79
CA GLU A 54 1.31 -0.73 -9.41
C GLU A 54 1.20 0.41 -8.38
N VAL A 55 0.88 0.09 -7.12
CA VAL A 55 0.69 1.09 -6.06
C VAL A 55 1.93 1.94 -5.79
N SER A 56 1.68 3.18 -5.33
CA SER A 56 2.67 4.13 -4.84
C SER A 56 2.03 5.04 -3.79
N ALA A 57 2.78 5.40 -2.74
CA ALA A 57 2.35 6.37 -1.72
C ALA A 57 1.96 7.75 -2.30
N ASP A 58 2.26 8.01 -3.58
CA ASP A 58 1.90 9.25 -4.26
C ASP A 58 0.44 9.32 -4.74
N PHE A 59 -0.32 8.21 -4.73
CA PHE A 59 -1.74 8.13 -5.19
C PHE A 59 -1.99 8.86 -6.52
N THR A 60 -1.13 8.61 -7.51
CA THR A 60 -1.21 9.30 -8.81
C THR A 60 -2.08 8.51 -9.81
N PHE A 61 -3.34 8.90 -9.95
CA PHE A 61 -4.26 8.31 -10.92
C PHE A 61 -4.20 9.03 -12.27
N LYS A 62 -4.76 8.44 -13.34
CA LYS A 62 -4.68 9.03 -14.69
C LYS A 62 -5.66 10.19 -14.87
N THR A 63 -6.81 10.14 -14.20
CA THR A 63 -7.90 11.10 -14.40
C THR A 63 -8.48 11.68 -13.12
N THR A 64 -8.43 10.93 -12.02
CA THR A 64 -8.80 11.37 -10.69
C THR A 64 -7.68 12.26 -10.17
N ALA A 65 -8.04 13.42 -9.61
CA ALA A 65 -7.07 14.31 -9.02
C ALA A 65 -6.28 13.60 -7.91
N ARG A 66 -5.09 14.09 -7.61
CA ARG A 66 -4.37 13.64 -6.42
C ARG A 66 -5.08 14.18 -5.17
N PRO A 67 -5.03 13.44 -4.05
CA PRO A 67 -5.50 13.94 -2.76
C PRO A 67 -4.83 15.27 -2.41
N SER A 68 -5.56 16.16 -1.73
CA SER A 68 -5.15 17.57 -1.59
C SER A 68 -5.44 18.14 -0.20
N ALA A 69 -4.40 18.63 0.47
CA ALA A 69 -4.52 19.37 1.73
C ALA A 69 -5.23 20.74 1.62
N GLY A 70 -5.57 21.18 0.39
CA GLY A 70 -6.02 22.55 0.09
C GLY A 70 -7.48 22.69 -0.34
N ASP A 71 -8.26 21.61 -0.36
CA ASP A 71 -9.65 21.67 -0.81
C ASP A 71 -10.64 22.04 0.33
N ALA A 72 -11.95 22.01 0.03
CA ALA A 72 -12.96 22.44 0.97
C ALA A 72 -13.13 21.50 2.18
N SER A 73 -12.78 20.21 2.06
CA SER A 73 -12.86 19.24 3.16
C SER A 73 -11.82 19.49 4.24
N ALA A 74 -10.67 20.08 3.90
CA ALA A 74 -9.57 20.36 4.83
C ALA A 74 -9.96 21.26 6.02
N LYS A 75 -11.09 21.98 5.92
CA LYS A 75 -11.66 22.82 6.98
C LYS A 75 -13.06 22.36 7.43
N ALA A 76 -13.52 21.23 6.92
CA ALA A 76 -14.84 20.69 7.22
C ALA A 76 -14.82 19.93 8.56
N ASP A 77 -15.98 19.85 9.19
CA ASP A 77 -16.17 19.02 10.38
C ASP A 77 -16.69 17.65 9.96
N PHE A 78 -15.94 16.60 10.30
CA PHE A 78 -16.32 15.21 10.07
C PHE A 78 -16.97 14.63 11.32
N THR A 79 -18.08 13.89 11.17
CA THR A 79 -18.80 13.28 12.29
C THR A 79 -19.33 11.91 11.93
N ILE A 80 -19.14 10.93 12.82
CA ILE A 80 -19.79 9.62 12.72
C ILE A 80 -21.23 9.76 13.21
N VAL A 81 -22.19 9.76 12.28
CA VAL A 81 -23.63 9.74 12.58
C VAL A 81 -24.06 8.36 13.03
N GLU A 82 -23.48 7.32 12.42
CA GLU A 82 -23.78 5.92 12.73
C GLU A 82 -22.55 5.05 12.48
N GLY A 83 -22.39 4.02 13.29
CA GLY A 83 -21.29 3.07 13.19
C GLY A 83 -20.28 3.27 14.31
N ARG A 84 -19.32 2.35 14.41
CA ARG A 84 -18.24 2.40 15.39
C ARG A 84 -16.92 2.46 14.63
N PRO A 85 -16.01 3.40 14.96
CA PRO A 85 -14.69 3.41 14.35
C PRO A 85 -13.90 2.14 14.72
N GLY A 86 -12.92 1.81 13.89
CA GLY A 86 -12.01 0.69 14.10
C GLY A 86 -11.22 0.76 15.41
N ALA A 87 -10.60 -0.35 15.81
CA ALA A 87 -9.84 -0.44 17.06
C ALA A 87 -8.46 0.27 17.01
N ALA A 88 -8.17 1.02 15.95
CA ALA A 88 -7.03 1.92 15.93
C ALA A 88 -7.21 3.02 16.99
N ARG A 89 -6.14 3.68 17.42
CA ARG A 89 -6.17 4.59 18.59
C ARG A 89 -6.95 5.89 18.28
N GLY A 90 -8.25 5.90 18.47
CA GLY A 90 -9.10 7.07 18.26
C GLY A 90 -10.14 6.82 17.17
N ASP A 91 -10.84 7.87 16.73
CA ASP A 91 -11.79 7.78 15.62
C ASP A 91 -11.16 7.99 14.24
N HIS A 92 -9.98 8.64 14.16
CA HIS A 92 -9.19 8.90 12.96
C HIS A 92 -9.97 9.69 11.89
N LEU A 93 -10.95 10.49 12.29
CA LEU A 93 -11.72 11.32 11.36
C LEU A 93 -10.88 12.40 10.70
N ASP A 94 -9.83 12.87 11.38
CA ASP A 94 -8.84 13.82 10.86
C ASP A 94 -8.13 13.28 9.61
N LYS A 95 -7.93 11.96 9.51
CA LYS A 95 -7.29 11.31 8.35
C LYS A 95 -8.07 11.44 7.07
N LEU A 96 -9.38 11.67 7.15
CA LEU A 96 -10.18 11.86 5.96
C LEU A 96 -9.96 13.22 5.29
N HIS A 97 -9.20 14.16 5.90
CA HIS A 97 -9.06 15.51 5.39
C HIS A 97 -7.77 16.25 5.84
N ASP A 98 -6.74 15.53 6.31
CA ASP A 98 -5.49 16.15 6.78
C ASP A 98 -4.45 16.34 5.66
N GLY A 99 -4.75 15.93 4.41
CA GLY A 99 -3.83 16.01 3.28
C GLY A 99 -2.71 14.97 3.32
N ARG A 100 -2.76 14.02 4.25
CA ARG A 100 -1.75 12.96 4.40
C ARG A 100 -2.31 11.67 3.86
N LEU A 101 -1.45 10.93 3.19
CA LEU A 101 -1.79 9.65 2.61
C LEU A 101 -1.03 8.55 3.32
N PRO A 102 -1.60 7.34 3.41
CA PRO A 102 -0.87 6.19 3.90
C PRO A 102 0.32 5.92 2.99
N ASP A 103 1.45 5.62 3.62
CA ASP A 103 2.68 5.26 2.91
C ASP A 103 2.88 3.72 2.82
N ASP A 104 1.98 2.93 3.43
CA ASP A 104 1.93 1.46 3.37
C ASP A 104 0.51 0.95 3.07
N GLU A 105 0.45 -0.24 2.49
CA GLU A 105 -0.82 -0.88 2.13
C GLU A 105 -1.67 -1.27 3.34
N ASP A 106 -1.10 -1.54 4.52
CA ASP A 106 -1.87 -1.87 5.73
C ASP A 106 -1.54 -0.88 6.85
N ASP A 107 -1.93 0.38 6.65
CA ASP A 107 -1.67 1.48 7.58
C ASP A 107 -2.94 1.93 8.33
N PRO A 108 -3.35 1.24 9.41
CA PRO A 108 -4.54 1.61 10.16
C PRO A 108 -4.41 2.94 10.92
N VAL A 109 -3.22 3.58 10.98
CA VAL A 109 -3.04 4.87 11.66
C VAL A 109 -3.19 6.07 10.73
N GLU A 110 -2.96 5.89 9.44
CA GLU A 110 -3.20 6.91 8.40
C GLU A 110 -4.48 6.63 7.59
N ASN A 111 -5.39 5.80 8.11
CA ASN A 111 -6.69 5.53 7.49
C ASN A 111 -7.82 5.55 8.52
N PHE A 112 -9.01 5.92 8.05
CA PHE A 112 -10.27 5.71 8.74
C PHE A 112 -10.91 4.39 8.27
N PHE A 113 -11.49 3.62 9.19
CA PHE A 113 -12.32 2.46 8.87
C PHE A 113 -13.32 2.18 9.99
N PHE A 114 -14.47 1.60 9.63
CA PHE A 114 -15.44 1.10 10.61
C PHE A 114 -14.99 -0.24 11.22
N ALA A 115 -15.44 -0.50 12.44
CA ALA A 115 -15.05 -1.66 13.22
C ALA A 115 -15.32 -3.00 12.52
N ASP A 116 -14.45 -3.96 12.75
CA ASP A 116 -14.56 -5.31 12.21
C ASP A 116 -15.92 -5.95 12.58
N GLY A 117 -16.50 -6.69 11.64
CA GLY A 117 -17.79 -7.36 11.78
C GLY A 117 -19.02 -6.44 11.69
N THR A 118 -18.85 -5.15 11.42
CA THR A 118 -19.97 -4.20 11.24
C THR A 118 -20.29 -3.96 9.76
N ASP A 119 -21.50 -3.52 9.45
CA ASP A 119 -21.97 -3.26 8.07
C ASP A 119 -21.54 -1.90 7.49
N GLY A 120 -20.57 -1.23 8.11
CA GLY A 120 -20.20 0.16 7.83
C GLY A 120 -20.99 1.15 8.70
N GLY A 121 -21.25 2.35 8.17
CA GLY A 121 -21.83 3.43 8.95
C GLY A 121 -22.20 4.66 8.12
N ARG A 122 -22.55 5.75 8.81
CA ARG A 122 -22.84 7.04 8.19
C ARG A 122 -21.86 8.09 8.67
N LEU A 123 -21.22 8.76 7.72
CA LEU A 123 -20.27 9.83 7.96
C LEU A 123 -20.84 11.14 7.41
N LEU A 124 -20.98 12.14 8.28
CA LEU A 124 -21.35 13.51 7.93
C LEU A 124 -20.09 14.34 7.69
N VAL A 125 -20.11 15.14 6.63
CA VAL A 125 -19.15 16.21 6.36
C VAL A 125 -19.91 17.53 6.35
N ASP A 126 -19.67 18.40 7.33
CA ASP A 126 -20.17 19.78 7.35
C ASP A 126 -19.10 20.72 6.81
N LEU A 127 -19.33 21.29 5.62
CA LEU A 127 -18.42 22.23 4.97
C LEU A 127 -18.44 23.63 5.62
N GLY A 128 -19.23 23.82 6.69
CA GLY A 128 -19.40 25.07 7.45
C GLY A 128 -20.28 26.12 6.74
N LYS A 129 -20.34 26.08 5.41
CA LYS A 129 -21.19 26.94 4.58
C LYS A 129 -21.62 26.21 3.31
N ALA A 130 -22.73 26.65 2.72
CA ALA A 130 -23.15 26.18 1.41
C ALA A 130 -22.18 26.71 0.33
N MET A 131 -21.73 25.83 -0.56
CA MET A 131 -20.83 26.15 -1.67
C MET A 131 -21.17 25.34 -2.92
N ALA A 132 -20.72 25.79 -4.08
CA ALA A 132 -20.90 25.08 -5.34
C ALA A 132 -19.91 23.90 -5.40
N VAL A 133 -20.38 22.69 -5.12
CA VAL A 133 -19.55 21.48 -5.14
C VAL A 133 -19.35 21.06 -6.59
N LYS A 134 -18.10 21.08 -7.07
CA LYS A 134 -17.72 20.61 -8.41
C LYS A 134 -17.56 19.10 -8.46
N ALA A 135 -16.86 18.55 -7.47
CA ALA A 135 -16.57 17.12 -7.38
C ALA A 135 -16.34 16.69 -5.92
N VAL A 136 -16.53 15.41 -5.66
CA VAL A 136 -16.15 14.74 -4.42
C VAL A 136 -15.24 13.57 -4.79
N ASN A 137 -14.00 13.58 -4.31
CA ASN A 137 -13.03 12.51 -4.54
C ASN A 137 -12.79 11.73 -3.26
N THR A 138 -12.56 10.43 -3.39
CA THR A 138 -12.37 9.51 -2.26
C THR A 138 -11.26 8.53 -2.59
N TYR A 139 -10.40 8.27 -1.61
CA TYR A 139 -9.20 7.46 -1.79
C TYR A 139 -9.10 6.37 -0.73
N SER A 140 -8.57 5.22 -1.10
CA SER A 140 -8.38 4.08 -0.20
C SER A 140 -7.22 3.20 -0.64
N TRP A 141 -6.58 2.52 0.32
CA TRP A 141 -5.51 1.57 0.06
C TRP A 141 -5.55 0.41 1.07
N HIS A 142 -5.59 -0.83 0.56
CA HIS A 142 -5.37 -2.03 1.36
C HIS A 142 -4.82 -3.20 0.51
N PRO A 143 -4.07 -4.19 1.04
CA PRO A 143 -3.71 -5.39 0.28
C PRO A 143 -4.87 -6.33 -0.08
N SER A 144 -6.09 -6.07 0.41
CA SER A 144 -7.19 -7.04 0.37
C SER A 144 -8.55 -6.38 0.06
N THR A 145 -9.63 -7.10 0.33
CA THR A 145 -11.03 -6.67 0.23
C THR A 145 -11.38 -5.41 1.01
N ARG A 146 -10.49 -4.90 1.87
CA ARG A 146 -10.64 -3.60 2.55
C ARG A 146 -10.19 -2.41 1.70
N ALA A 147 -9.71 -2.62 0.48
CA ALA A 147 -9.30 -1.54 -0.41
C ALA A 147 -10.47 -0.91 -1.19
N PRO A 148 -11.40 -1.68 -1.79
CA PRO A 148 -12.53 -1.10 -2.51
C PRO A 148 -13.45 -0.28 -1.61
N GLN A 149 -14.24 0.60 -2.21
CA GLN A 149 -15.14 1.52 -1.55
C GLN A 149 -16.58 1.21 -1.98
N VAL A 150 -17.51 1.14 -1.02
CA VAL A 150 -18.94 0.96 -1.29
C VAL A 150 -19.72 1.97 -0.46
N TYR A 151 -20.32 2.97 -1.11
CA TYR A 151 -21.10 4.00 -0.41
C TYR A 151 -22.16 4.64 -1.31
N SER A 152 -23.19 5.20 -0.67
CA SER A 152 -24.09 6.18 -1.30
C SER A 152 -23.72 7.58 -0.81
N LEU A 153 -23.54 8.51 -1.74
CA LEU A 153 -23.26 9.92 -1.43
C LEU A 153 -24.55 10.72 -1.51
N TYR A 154 -24.89 11.40 -0.41
CA TYR A 154 -25.97 12.36 -0.35
C TYR A 154 -25.43 13.77 -0.08
N ALA A 155 -26.21 14.78 -0.46
CA ALA A 155 -25.88 16.17 -0.17
C ALA A 155 -27.12 16.98 0.21
N SER A 156 -26.93 18.02 1.02
CA SER A 156 -27.99 18.97 1.38
C SER A 156 -27.45 20.39 1.58
N ALA A 157 -28.27 21.37 1.21
CA ALA A 157 -28.02 22.78 1.54
C ALA A 157 -28.30 23.08 3.03
N GLY A 158 -28.91 22.13 3.77
CA GLY A 158 -29.21 22.32 5.19
C GLY A 158 -30.45 23.15 5.46
N GLN A 159 -31.37 23.22 4.51
CA GLN A 159 -32.55 24.07 4.55
C GLN A 159 -33.83 23.23 4.53
N GLY A 160 -34.92 23.80 5.06
CA GLY A 160 -36.24 23.21 5.06
C GLY A 160 -36.63 22.53 6.38
N ASP A 161 -37.93 22.58 6.70
CA ASP A 161 -38.47 22.19 8.02
C ASP A 161 -38.31 20.69 8.35
N ARG A 162 -37.99 19.86 7.35
CA ARG A 162 -37.78 18.41 7.50
C ARG A 162 -36.32 17.99 7.48
N PHE A 163 -35.40 18.94 7.38
CA PHE A 163 -33.98 18.62 7.33
C PHE A 163 -33.51 18.07 8.68
N ASP A 164 -33.04 16.83 8.66
CA ASP A 164 -32.30 16.20 9.76
C ASP A 164 -30.83 16.11 9.33
N ALA A 165 -29.94 16.77 10.07
CA ALA A 165 -28.51 16.80 9.76
C ALA A 165 -27.80 15.47 10.06
N GLN A 166 -28.37 14.62 10.93
CA GLN A 166 -27.72 13.38 11.37
C GLN A 166 -28.70 12.20 11.33
N PRO A 167 -29.26 11.87 10.14
CA PRO A 167 -30.21 10.78 10.04
C PRO A 167 -29.49 9.45 10.28
N SER A 168 -29.83 8.75 11.36
CA SER A 168 -29.39 7.38 11.61
C SER A 168 -30.37 6.36 11.00
N ARG A 169 -29.89 5.16 10.66
CA ARG A 169 -30.76 4.10 10.14
C ARG A 169 -31.85 3.75 11.18
N PRO A 170 -33.08 3.44 10.73
CA PRO A 170 -33.48 3.14 9.35
C PRO A 170 -33.95 4.36 8.53
N ILE A 171 -33.73 5.59 8.99
CA ILE A 171 -34.19 6.79 8.27
C ILE A 171 -33.51 6.86 6.89
N ASP A 172 -34.33 6.93 5.84
CA ASP A 172 -33.86 7.27 4.50
C ASP A 172 -33.51 8.77 4.45
N PRO A 173 -32.24 9.14 4.17
CA PRO A 173 -31.84 10.54 4.12
C PRO A 173 -32.72 11.38 3.19
N VAL A 174 -33.23 10.80 2.09
CA VAL A 174 -34.10 11.52 1.14
C VAL A 174 -35.40 11.98 1.79
N ALA A 175 -35.93 11.19 2.72
CA ALA A 175 -37.16 11.53 3.44
C ALA A 175 -36.99 12.72 4.40
N CYS A 176 -35.75 13.05 4.78
CA CYS A 176 -35.41 14.10 5.76
C CYS A 176 -34.47 15.17 5.19
N GLY A 177 -34.67 15.56 3.93
CA GLY A 177 -34.06 16.76 3.36
C GLY A 177 -32.68 16.58 2.73
N TRP A 178 -32.31 15.34 2.38
CA TRP A 178 -31.11 15.05 1.60
C TRP A 178 -31.44 14.69 0.15
N THR A 179 -30.48 14.93 -0.74
CA THR A 179 -30.54 14.50 -2.13
C THR A 179 -29.51 13.40 -2.37
N LEU A 180 -29.91 12.27 -2.93
CA LEU A 180 -28.96 11.25 -3.39
C LEU A 180 -28.21 11.78 -4.63
N ILE A 181 -26.88 11.82 -4.54
CA ILE A 181 -26.00 12.31 -5.62
C ILE A 181 -25.49 11.15 -6.45
N ALA A 182 -24.92 10.12 -5.80
CA ALA A 182 -24.35 8.98 -6.49
C ALA A 182 -24.31 7.72 -5.61
N GLN A 183 -24.20 6.57 -6.25
CA GLN A 183 -23.82 5.31 -5.62
C GLN A 183 -22.47 4.88 -6.19
N VAL A 184 -21.53 4.57 -5.31
CA VAL A 184 -20.16 4.22 -5.65
C VAL A 184 -19.89 2.79 -5.18
N ASP A 185 -19.40 1.97 -6.09
CA ASP A 185 -18.93 0.61 -5.83
C ASP A 185 -17.67 0.39 -6.68
N THR A 186 -16.50 0.41 -6.04
CA THR A 186 -15.23 0.30 -6.73
C THR A 186 -14.72 -1.13 -6.82
N ARG A 187 -15.48 -2.13 -6.34
CA ARG A 187 -15.03 -3.53 -6.35
C ARG A 187 -14.76 -3.98 -7.79
N PRO A 188 -13.59 -4.56 -8.08
CA PRO A 188 -13.24 -4.94 -9.43
C PRO A 188 -14.11 -6.12 -9.87
N LYS A 189 -14.55 -6.09 -11.14
CA LYS A 189 -15.30 -7.20 -11.75
C LYS A 189 -14.41 -8.42 -12.03
N SER A 190 -13.09 -8.19 -12.13
CA SER A 190 -12.04 -9.17 -12.40
C SER A 190 -10.69 -8.60 -11.95
N GLY A 191 -9.73 -9.44 -11.55
CA GLY A 191 -8.42 -9.01 -11.07
C GLY A 191 -8.27 -9.14 -9.55
N GLU A 192 -7.14 -8.70 -9.01
CA GLU A 192 -6.92 -8.67 -7.56
C GLU A 192 -7.74 -7.55 -6.91
N VAL A 193 -8.33 -7.83 -5.74
CA VAL A 193 -9.23 -6.87 -5.06
C VAL A 193 -8.46 -5.81 -4.26
N GLY A 194 -7.23 -6.12 -3.82
CA GLY A 194 -6.35 -5.18 -3.11
C GLY A 194 -5.77 -4.09 -4.02
N GLY A 195 -4.97 -3.21 -3.44
CA GLY A 195 -4.32 -2.09 -4.12
C GLY A 195 -4.93 -0.74 -3.75
N GLN A 196 -4.74 0.27 -4.60
CA GLN A 196 -5.21 1.64 -4.37
C GLN A 196 -6.42 1.96 -5.23
N TYR A 197 -7.42 2.62 -4.65
CA TYR A 197 -8.60 3.10 -5.37
C TYR A 197 -8.75 4.60 -5.23
N GLY A 198 -9.07 5.24 -6.35
CA GLY A 198 -9.56 6.61 -6.41
C GLY A 198 -10.94 6.61 -7.05
N ALA A 199 -11.91 7.23 -6.40
CA ALA A 199 -13.24 7.45 -6.97
C ALA A 199 -13.59 8.94 -6.99
N SER A 200 -14.04 9.43 -8.14
CA SER A 200 -14.46 10.82 -8.35
C SER A 200 -15.92 10.87 -8.75
N VAL A 201 -16.74 11.54 -7.94
CA VAL A 201 -18.13 11.88 -8.27
C VAL A 201 -18.14 13.33 -8.75
N SER A 202 -18.59 13.57 -9.98
CA SER A 202 -18.63 14.91 -10.61
C SER A 202 -19.84 15.03 -11.52
N ASP A 203 -20.12 16.23 -12.04
CA ASP A 203 -21.19 16.47 -13.01
C ASP A 203 -20.65 16.91 -14.37
N THR A 204 -21.28 16.48 -15.46
CA THR A 204 -20.88 16.83 -16.84
C THR A 204 -20.97 18.33 -17.15
N GLN A 205 -21.75 19.10 -16.40
CA GLN A 205 -21.85 20.57 -16.46
C GLN A 205 -20.94 21.27 -15.44
N GLY A 206 -20.13 20.53 -14.69
CA GLY A 206 -19.09 21.08 -13.81
C GLY A 206 -19.55 21.47 -12.41
N SER A 207 -20.75 21.08 -11.98
CA SER A 207 -21.26 21.31 -10.63
C SER A 207 -22.29 20.25 -10.22
N LEU A 208 -22.07 19.58 -9.10
CA LEU A 208 -23.03 18.67 -8.46
C LEU A 208 -24.21 19.43 -7.83
N GLY A 209 -23.99 20.71 -7.47
CA GLY A 209 -24.99 21.59 -6.88
C GLY A 209 -24.40 22.45 -5.76
N THR A 210 -25.26 23.23 -5.10
CA THR A 210 -24.86 24.08 -3.96
C THR A 210 -25.24 23.39 -2.66
N TYR A 211 -24.24 22.94 -1.89
CA TYR A 211 -24.45 22.15 -0.68
C TYR A 211 -23.56 22.60 0.47
N ARG A 212 -24.04 22.42 1.71
CA ARG A 212 -23.26 22.58 2.94
C ARG A 212 -22.87 21.23 3.53
N TYR A 213 -23.79 20.28 3.50
CA TYR A 213 -23.62 18.98 4.12
C TYR A 213 -23.46 17.91 3.06
N LEU A 214 -22.53 17.00 3.27
CA LEU A 214 -22.42 15.73 2.55
C LEU A 214 -22.59 14.59 3.55
N LEU A 215 -23.25 13.50 3.12
CA LEU A 215 -23.44 12.30 3.93
C LEU A 215 -23.02 11.08 3.13
N PHE A 216 -22.05 10.34 3.66
CA PHE A 216 -21.62 9.05 3.11
C PHE A 216 -22.32 7.93 3.88
N ASP A 217 -23.24 7.22 3.22
CA ASP A 217 -23.81 5.97 3.73
C ASP A 217 -22.93 4.81 3.25
N ILE A 218 -21.93 4.47 4.08
CA ILE A 218 -20.86 3.52 3.80
C ILE A 218 -21.31 2.11 4.15
N ARG A 219 -20.91 1.15 3.31
CA ARG A 219 -21.13 -0.29 3.50
C ARG A 219 -19.83 -1.07 3.41
N ARG A 220 -19.78 -2.19 4.14
CA ARG A 220 -18.69 -3.17 3.98
C ARG A 220 -18.67 -3.75 2.56
N THR A 221 -17.48 -4.10 2.08
CA THR A 221 -17.23 -4.61 0.73
C THR A 221 -17.57 -6.08 0.58
N GLU A 222 -17.49 -6.86 1.66
CA GLU A 222 -17.75 -8.30 1.70
C GLU A 222 -18.17 -8.79 3.11
N THR A 223 -18.53 -10.07 3.23
CA THR A 223 -19.09 -10.68 4.47
C THR A 223 -18.50 -12.04 4.84
N THR A 224 -17.51 -12.50 4.09
CA THR A 224 -16.83 -13.79 4.24
C THR A 224 -15.97 -13.85 5.50
N ASP A 225 -15.46 -12.71 5.96
CA ASP A 225 -14.81 -12.57 7.26
C ASP A 225 -15.16 -11.21 7.94
N PRO A 226 -14.68 -10.95 9.17
CA PRO A 226 -14.98 -9.70 9.87
C PRO A 226 -14.33 -8.44 9.25
N PHE A 227 -13.33 -8.58 8.38
CA PHE A 227 -12.49 -7.51 7.84
C PHE A 227 -13.00 -7.00 6.48
N GLY A 228 -14.30 -6.71 6.40
CA GLY A 228 -14.94 -6.18 5.18
C GLY A 228 -15.03 -4.66 5.09
N ASN A 229 -14.61 -3.91 6.11
CA ASN A 229 -14.70 -2.44 6.10
C ASN A 229 -13.47 -1.80 5.47
N THR A 230 -13.73 -0.83 4.60
CA THR A 230 -12.74 -0.12 3.79
C THR A 230 -11.78 0.75 4.61
N PHE A 231 -10.51 0.78 4.20
CA PHE A 231 -9.50 1.73 4.67
C PHE A 231 -9.58 3.00 3.84
N TYR A 232 -10.36 3.98 4.29
CA TYR A 232 -10.45 5.29 3.65
C TYR A 232 -9.24 6.13 4.04
N SER A 233 -8.49 6.55 3.03
CA SER A 233 -7.26 7.31 3.16
C SER A 233 -7.51 8.81 3.18
N GLU A 234 -8.41 9.32 2.33
CA GLU A 234 -8.74 10.76 2.26
C GLU A 234 -10.06 10.98 1.50
N ILE A 235 -10.73 12.12 1.76
CA ILE A 235 -11.92 12.61 1.06
C ILE A 235 -11.73 14.09 0.71
N ASP A 236 -11.66 14.39 -0.58
CA ASP A 236 -11.57 15.77 -1.08
C ASP A 236 -12.95 16.28 -1.51
N VAL A 237 -13.25 17.53 -1.19
CA VAL A 237 -14.42 18.26 -1.69
C VAL A 237 -13.96 19.46 -2.50
N ILE A 238 -14.18 19.40 -3.81
CA ILE A 238 -13.71 20.43 -4.74
C ILE A 238 -14.79 21.50 -4.88
N ASP A 239 -14.51 22.71 -4.40
CA ASP A 239 -15.33 23.90 -4.66
C ASP A 239 -15.13 24.35 -6.12
N ARG A 240 -16.22 24.53 -6.85
CA ARG A 240 -16.22 25.00 -8.25
C ARG A 240 -15.61 26.38 -8.39
N ASP A 241 -15.85 27.24 -7.41
CA ASP A 241 -15.50 28.66 -7.44
C ASP A 241 -14.17 28.93 -6.72
N ALA A 242 -13.54 27.90 -6.13
CA ALA A 242 -12.21 28.04 -5.56
C ALA A 242 -11.15 28.26 -6.66
N PRO A 243 -10.09 29.02 -6.35
CA PRO A 243 -8.90 29.02 -7.19
C PRO A 243 -8.42 27.57 -7.39
N PRO A 244 -7.83 27.23 -8.55
CA PRO A 244 -7.18 25.94 -8.71
C PRO A 244 -6.26 25.70 -7.52
N ALA A 245 -6.46 24.58 -6.81
CA ALA A 245 -5.55 24.18 -5.76
C ALA A 245 -4.14 24.19 -6.36
N ALA A 246 -3.17 24.77 -5.64
CA ALA A 246 -1.79 24.60 -6.04
C ALA A 246 -1.52 23.09 -6.01
N GLU A 247 -1.19 22.50 -7.17
CA GLU A 247 -0.80 21.10 -7.20
C GLU A 247 0.34 20.93 -6.19
N PRO A 248 0.20 20.04 -5.19
CA PRO A 248 1.29 19.76 -4.29
C PRO A 248 2.49 19.33 -5.15
N PRO A 249 3.71 19.76 -4.82
CA PRO A 249 4.88 19.39 -5.58
C PRO A 249 4.93 17.87 -5.70
N LEU A 250 5.22 17.37 -6.92
CA LEU A 250 5.29 15.94 -7.20
C LEU A 250 6.15 15.20 -6.17
N MET A 251 7.20 15.86 -5.66
CA MET A 251 7.91 15.48 -4.44
C MET A 251 8.04 16.65 -3.47
N PRO A 252 7.51 16.56 -2.24
CA PRO A 252 7.69 17.59 -1.23
C PRO A 252 9.16 17.71 -0.80
N GLU A 253 9.54 18.88 -0.30
CA GLU A 253 10.88 19.13 0.21
C GLU A 253 11.22 18.15 1.36
N GLY A 254 12.30 17.38 1.21
CA GLY A 254 12.68 16.33 2.15
C GLY A 254 12.27 14.92 1.74
N ARG A 255 11.61 14.76 0.59
CA ARG A 255 11.46 13.46 -0.09
C ARG A 255 12.44 13.37 -1.26
N MET A 256 13.16 12.26 -1.36
CA MET A 256 14.04 11.96 -2.50
C MET A 256 13.89 10.52 -2.97
N VAL A 257 14.15 10.28 -4.25
CA VAL A 257 14.17 8.94 -4.83
C VAL A 257 15.60 8.56 -5.16
N ILE A 258 16.04 7.45 -4.58
CA ILE A 258 17.35 6.84 -4.80
C ILE A 258 17.17 5.73 -5.83
N GLN A 259 17.98 5.76 -6.89
CA GLN A 259 18.01 4.72 -7.91
C GLN A 259 19.13 3.73 -7.58
N ALA A 260 18.79 2.45 -7.44
CA ALA A 260 19.74 1.37 -7.17
C ALA A 260 19.75 0.34 -8.31
N GLU A 261 20.88 -0.33 -8.51
CA GLU A 261 21.11 -1.28 -9.60
C GLU A 261 20.63 -0.73 -10.97
N SER A 262 21.19 0.41 -11.38
CA SER A 262 20.85 1.08 -12.66
C SER A 262 19.35 1.39 -12.81
N GLY A 263 18.65 1.66 -11.71
CA GLY A 263 17.24 2.05 -11.68
C GLY A 263 16.26 0.87 -11.64
N ARG A 264 16.75 -0.36 -11.47
CA ARG A 264 15.89 -1.52 -11.23
C ARG A 264 15.09 -1.38 -9.93
N TYR A 265 15.71 -0.80 -8.91
CA TYR A 265 15.10 -0.52 -7.62
C TYR A 265 15.02 0.98 -7.36
N GLN A 266 13.87 1.43 -6.85
CA GLN A 266 13.64 2.80 -6.43
C GLN A 266 13.35 2.85 -4.94
N ILE A 267 14.15 3.62 -4.21
CA ILE A 267 14.02 3.76 -2.77
C ILE A 267 13.65 5.21 -2.48
N THR A 268 12.43 5.43 -1.98
CA THR A 268 12.01 6.75 -1.52
C THR A 268 12.53 6.97 -0.11
N LEU A 269 13.27 8.03 0.12
CA LEU A 269 13.73 8.47 1.43
C LEU A 269 12.96 9.72 1.83
N ASP A 270 12.19 9.64 2.91
CA ASP A 270 11.29 10.68 3.37
C ASP A 270 11.70 11.22 4.75
N THR A 271 12.02 12.51 4.77
CA THR A 271 12.38 13.30 5.96
C THR A 271 11.48 14.52 6.13
N VAL A 272 10.29 14.53 5.49
CA VAL A 272 9.36 15.67 5.52
C VAL A 272 8.98 16.05 6.96
N GLN A 273 8.72 15.05 7.82
CA GLN A 273 8.41 15.26 9.23
C GLN A 273 9.64 15.60 10.09
N THR A 274 10.85 15.36 9.57
CA THR A 274 12.11 15.51 10.31
C THR A 274 13.18 16.22 9.46
N PRO A 275 12.99 17.50 9.11
CA PRO A 275 13.94 18.20 8.24
C PRO A 275 15.37 18.25 8.79
N ASP A 276 15.53 18.17 10.12
CA ASP A 276 16.84 18.12 10.80
C ASP A 276 17.66 16.86 10.49
N LEU A 277 17.00 15.75 10.12
CA LEU A 277 17.66 14.50 9.75
C LEU A 277 18.01 14.43 8.25
N ARG A 278 17.54 15.38 7.44
CA ARG A 278 17.67 15.36 5.99
C ARG A 278 19.12 15.23 5.55
N GLU A 279 19.99 16.17 5.94
CA GLU A 279 21.39 16.17 5.49
C GLU A 279 22.10 14.84 5.79
N TRP A 280 21.87 14.26 6.98
CA TRP A 280 22.43 12.96 7.33
C TRP A 280 21.82 11.84 6.48
N ALA A 281 20.50 11.82 6.32
CA ALA A 281 19.83 10.78 5.54
C ALA A 281 20.31 10.78 4.08
N GLU A 282 20.48 11.95 3.48
CA GLU A 282 20.98 12.11 2.11
C GLU A 282 22.45 11.71 1.96
N ARG A 283 23.31 12.10 2.90
CA ARG A 283 24.76 11.92 2.77
C ARG A 283 25.27 10.57 3.28
N GLU A 284 24.66 10.06 4.34
CA GLU A 284 25.14 8.89 5.07
C GLU A 284 24.30 7.65 4.80
N LEU A 285 22.98 7.80 4.73
CA LEU A 285 22.06 6.67 4.59
C LEU A 285 21.77 6.33 3.12
N ALA A 286 21.51 7.32 2.26
CA ALA A 286 21.17 7.08 0.86
C ALA A 286 22.20 6.23 0.09
N PRO A 287 23.53 6.41 0.24
CA PRO A 287 24.50 5.53 -0.39
C PRO A 287 24.42 4.08 0.11
N VAL A 288 24.13 3.89 1.41
CA VAL A 288 23.95 2.55 2.00
C VAL A 288 22.71 1.88 1.42
N LEU A 289 21.60 2.59 1.31
CA LEU A 289 20.37 2.08 0.69
C LEU A 289 20.61 1.63 -0.75
N ALA A 290 21.28 2.47 -1.55
CA ALA A 290 21.58 2.19 -2.94
C ALA A 290 22.50 0.96 -3.12
N GLU A 291 23.51 0.82 -2.26
CA GLU A 291 24.48 -0.27 -2.33
C GLU A 291 23.91 -1.58 -1.79
N TRP A 292 23.21 -1.53 -0.65
CA TRP A 292 22.88 -2.73 0.11
C TRP A 292 21.54 -3.34 -0.25
N TYR A 293 20.55 -2.58 -0.71
CA TYR A 293 19.27 -3.18 -1.10
C TYR A 293 19.44 -4.27 -2.18
N PRO A 294 20.14 -4.03 -3.32
CA PRO A 294 20.38 -5.08 -4.31
C PRO A 294 21.19 -6.26 -3.76
N ARG A 295 22.20 -6.00 -2.92
CA ARG A 295 23.01 -7.07 -2.30
C ARG A 295 22.19 -7.95 -1.35
N ILE A 296 21.25 -7.37 -0.60
CA ILE A 296 20.33 -8.13 0.25
C ILE A 296 19.46 -9.05 -0.61
N VAL A 297 18.96 -8.55 -1.76
CA VAL A 297 18.22 -9.37 -2.72
C VAL A 297 19.05 -10.55 -3.21
N ASP A 298 20.31 -10.32 -3.57
CA ASP A 298 21.23 -11.38 -4.02
C ASP A 298 21.57 -12.40 -2.92
N LEU A 299 21.66 -11.96 -1.66
CA LEU A 299 21.92 -12.81 -0.51
C LEU A 299 20.72 -13.67 -0.11
N LEU A 300 19.51 -13.29 -0.51
CA LEU A 300 18.26 -13.95 -0.11
C LEU A 300 17.42 -14.42 -1.33
N PRO A 301 18.01 -15.24 -2.22
CA PRO A 301 17.33 -15.68 -3.43
C PRO A 301 16.11 -16.56 -3.13
N GLY A 302 15.28 -16.78 -4.14
CA GLY A 302 14.16 -17.72 -4.10
C GLY A 302 13.75 -18.11 -5.53
N MET A 303 13.33 -19.36 -5.73
CA MET A 303 12.91 -19.80 -7.06
C MET A 303 11.65 -19.04 -7.50
N GLY A 304 11.73 -18.32 -8.62
CA GLY A 304 10.62 -17.51 -9.12
C GLY A 304 10.26 -16.31 -8.24
N TYR A 305 11.12 -15.95 -7.28
CA TYR A 305 10.93 -14.78 -6.43
C TYR A 305 11.56 -13.53 -7.08
N GLU A 306 10.77 -12.48 -7.19
CA GLU A 306 11.27 -11.13 -7.45
C GLU A 306 11.07 -10.27 -6.19
N ALA A 307 12.13 -9.64 -5.73
CA ALA A 307 12.06 -8.71 -4.61
C ALA A 307 11.30 -7.41 -5.00
N PRO A 308 10.69 -6.72 -4.04
CA PRO A 308 10.02 -5.45 -4.30
C PRO A 308 10.93 -4.44 -5.02
N ARG A 309 10.42 -3.87 -6.12
CA ARG A 309 11.15 -2.89 -6.93
C ARG A 309 11.09 -1.47 -6.36
N ARG A 310 10.14 -1.21 -5.47
CA ARG A 310 9.93 0.07 -4.82
C ARG A 310 9.81 -0.15 -3.32
N LEU A 311 10.44 0.71 -2.54
CA LEU A 311 10.33 0.76 -1.09
C LEU A 311 10.49 2.19 -0.60
N THR A 312 9.96 2.46 0.60
CA THR A 312 10.00 3.78 1.24
C THR A 312 10.67 3.67 2.61
N VAL A 313 11.50 4.65 2.95
CA VAL A 313 12.12 4.82 4.26
C VAL A 313 11.68 6.18 4.80
N THR A 314 10.76 6.19 5.78
CA THR A 314 10.22 7.41 6.36
C THR A 314 10.73 7.64 7.78
N PHE A 315 11.23 8.84 8.06
CA PHE A 315 11.56 9.28 9.41
C PHE A 315 10.33 9.92 10.05
N SER A 316 9.79 9.24 11.07
CA SER A 316 8.56 9.65 11.74
C SER A 316 8.87 10.26 13.10
N ASP A 317 8.29 11.44 13.35
CA ASP A 317 8.42 12.17 14.62
C ASP A 317 7.62 11.52 15.78
N THR A 318 6.57 10.79 15.44
CA THR A 318 5.63 10.13 16.37
C THR A 318 5.93 8.66 16.60
N MET A 319 6.71 8.01 15.72
CA MET A 319 7.09 6.62 15.88
C MET A 319 7.93 6.42 17.16
N ARG A 320 7.61 5.35 17.89
CA ARG A 320 8.39 4.88 19.04
C ARG A 320 9.21 3.65 18.67
N GLY A 321 10.28 3.39 19.41
CA GLY A 321 11.18 2.25 19.17
C GLY A 321 12.42 2.67 18.38
N VAL A 322 12.87 1.80 17.47
CA VAL A 322 14.07 2.00 16.64
C VAL A 322 13.65 2.24 15.19
N ALA A 323 13.20 1.18 14.54
CA ALA A 323 12.61 1.16 13.23
C ALA A 323 11.66 -0.05 13.13
N ALA A 324 10.86 -0.11 12.08
CA ALA A 324 9.95 -1.20 11.82
C ALA A 324 9.58 -1.23 10.34
N THR A 325 9.44 -2.44 9.81
CA THR A 325 9.02 -2.68 8.43
C THR A 325 7.60 -3.23 8.37
N SER A 326 6.77 -2.62 7.53
CA SER A 326 5.50 -3.19 7.05
C SER A 326 5.57 -3.24 5.53
N GLY A 327 5.29 -4.39 4.92
CA GLY A 327 5.32 -4.53 3.46
C GLY A 327 6.65 -4.07 2.83
N THR A 328 6.59 -2.94 2.12
CA THR A 328 7.74 -2.28 1.47
C THR A 328 8.10 -0.95 2.12
N HIS A 329 7.56 -0.67 3.30
CA HIS A 329 7.73 0.58 4.00
C HIS A 329 8.49 0.39 5.31
N ILE A 330 9.57 1.16 5.46
CA ILE A 330 10.42 1.20 6.65
C ILE A 330 10.15 2.51 7.38
N ARG A 331 9.61 2.42 8.60
CA ARG A 331 9.46 3.58 9.49
C ARG A 331 10.64 3.65 10.44
N CYS A 332 11.24 4.82 10.56
CA CYS A 332 12.37 5.12 11.44
C CYS A 332 11.92 6.06 12.56
N ALA A 333 12.16 5.69 13.82
CA ALA A 333 11.81 6.52 14.97
C ALA A 333 12.80 7.68 15.10
N ALA A 334 12.40 8.89 14.69
CA ALA A 334 13.28 10.05 14.61
C ALA A 334 14.02 10.34 15.93
N ALA A 335 13.31 10.20 17.06
CA ALA A 335 13.87 10.41 18.40
C ALA A 335 15.06 9.48 18.70
N TRP A 336 15.01 8.22 18.26
CA TRP A 336 16.10 7.26 18.43
C TRP A 336 17.23 7.54 17.45
N PHE A 337 16.90 7.83 16.18
CA PHE A 337 17.90 8.11 15.15
C PHE A 337 18.78 9.32 15.48
N ARG A 338 18.19 10.42 15.99
CA ARG A 338 18.94 11.61 16.46
C ARG A 338 20.05 11.27 17.45
N GLN A 339 19.89 10.21 18.24
CA GLN A 339 20.85 9.77 19.25
C GLN A 339 21.87 8.75 18.71
N ASN A 340 21.65 8.20 17.52
CA ASN A 340 22.37 7.04 17.00
C ASN A 340 22.99 7.26 15.60
N LEU A 341 23.00 8.49 15.07
CA LEU A 341 23.51 8.81 13.73
C LEU A 341 24.96 8.36 13.49
N LYS A 342 25.79 8.36 14.54
CA LYS A 342 27.21 7.92 14.50
C LYS A 342 27.40 6.46 14.93
N GLY A 343 26.32 5.77 15.27
CA GLY A 343 26.33 4.39 15.73
C GLY A 343 25.39 3.54 14.89
N GLU A 344 24.39 2.95 15.52
CA GLU A 344 23.57 1.89 14.94
C GLU A 344 22.54 2.35 13.89
N ALA A 345 22.41 3.65 13.61
CA ALA A 345 21.38 4.18 12.72
C ALA A 345 21.39 3.56 11.32
N LYS A 346 22.56 3.46 10.66
CA LYS A 346 22.66 2.86 9.32
C LYS A 346 22.34 1.37 9.33
N GLY A 347 22.93 0.64 10.29
CA GLY A 347 22.69 -0.79 10.46
C GLY A 347 21.24 -1.14 10.79
N ALA A 348 20.54 -0.30 11.55
CA ALA A 348 19.11 -0.47 11.82
C ALA A 348 18.28 -0.44 10.53
N VAL A 349 18.53 0.51 9.62
CA VAL A 349 17.81 0.54 8.34
C VAL A 349 18.19 -0.63 7.43
N VAL A 350 19.44 -1.11 7.48
CA VAL A 350 19.86 -2.34 6.78
C VAL A 350 19.11 -3.56 7.29
N HIS A 351 18.91 -3.69 8.61
CA HIS A 351 18.09 -4.73 9.20
C HIS A 351 16.65 -4.68 8.66
N GLU A 352 16.03 -3.50 8.63
CA GLU A 352 14.68 -3.32 8.09
C GLU A 352 14.58 -3.63 6.59
N MET A 353 15.58 -3.28 5.78
CA MET A 353 15.63 -3.65 4.36
C MET A 353 15.60 -5.18 4.15
N VAL A 354 16.13 -5.96 5.09
CA VAL A 354 16.02 -7.43 5.04
C VAL A 354 14.56 -7.85 5.17
N HIS A 355 13.79 -7.24 6.07
CA HIS A 355 12.36 -7.53 6.21
C HIS A 355 11.57 -7.21 4.94
N VAL A 356 11.92 -6.14 4.22
CA VAL A 356 11.34 -5.83 2.90
C VAL A 356 11.58 -6.97 1.90
N VAL A 357 12.76 -7.58 1.91
CA VAL A 357 13.13 -8.69 0.99
C VAL A 357 12.61 -10.05 1.47
N GLN A 358 12.31 -10.22 2.76
CA GLN A 358 11.80 -11.48 3.29
C GLN A 358 10.41 -11.81 2.75
N GLN A 359 9.47 -10.85 2.73
CA GLN A 359 8.10 -11.01 2.21
C GLN A 359 7.35 -12.25 2.76
N TYR A 360 7.63 -12.65 4.01
CA TYR A 360 7.10 -13.88 4.62
C TYR A 360 5.57 -13.89 4.79
N GLY A 361 4.91 -12.73 4.66
CA GLY A 361 3.45 -12.65 4.65
C GLY A 361 2.80 -13.28 3.41
N ARG A 362 3.52 -13.35 2.28
CA ARG A 362 2.94 -13.75 0.98
C ARG A 362 2.39 -15.18 0.98
N ALA A 363 3.13 -16.15 1.51
CA ALA A 363 2.66 -17.53 1.55
C ALA A 363 1.36 -17.70 2.33
N ARG A 364 1.16 -16.91 3.40
CA ARG A 364 -0.08 -16.97 4.18
C ARG A 364 -1.28 -16.31 3.48
N ARG A 365 -1.03 -15.38 2.54
CA ARG A 365 -2.08 -14.77 1.71
C ARG A 365 -2.67 -15.76 0.69
N THR A 366 -1.86 -16.69 0.19
CA THR A 366 -2.26 -17.64 -0.86
C THR A 366 -2.44 -19.08 -0.38
N ASN A 367 -1.94 -19.42 0.81
CA ASN A 367 -2.06 -20.74 1.41
C ASN A 367 -2.43 -20.64 2.90
N PRO A 368 -3.69 -20.95 3.28
CA PRO A 368 -4.13 -20.90 4.68
C PRO A 368 -3.43 -21.92 5.59
N ASN A 369 -2.81 -22.97 5.01
CA ASN A 369 -2.04 -23.98 5.74
C ASN A 369 -0.55 -23.62 5.88
N ALA A 370 -0.11 -22.47 5.36
CA ALA A 370 1.28 -22.03 5.49
C ALA A 370 1.65 -21.82 6.97
N ARG A 371 2.78 -22.39 7.37
CA ARG A 371 3.29 -22.23 8.73
C ARG A 371 3.77 -20.81 8.95
N ARG A 372 3.56 -20.29 10.16
CA ARG A 372 4.12 -18.99 10.55
C ARG A 372 5.64 -19.11 10.67
N SER A 373 6.37 -18.18 10.05
CA SER A 373 7.83 -18.08 10.18
C SER A 373 8.24 -17.92 11.66
N PRO A 374 9.16 -18.74 12.19
CA PRO A 374 9.66 -18.60 13.55
C PRO A 374 10.36 -17.25 13.73
N GLY A 375 9.97 -16.49 14.76
CA GLY A 375 10.49 -15.13 14.99
C GLY A 375 12.02 -15.06 15.06
N TRP A 376 12.67 -16.06 15.66
CA TRP A 376 14.13 -16.09 15.79
C TRP A 376 14.85 -16.18 14.44
N LEU A 377 14.22 -16.76 13.42
CA LEU A 377 14.73 -16.76 12.06
C LEU A 377 14.42 -15.46 11.34
N VAL A 378 13.23 -14.89 11.54
CA VAL A 378 12.87 -13.58 10.98
C VAL A 378 13.89 -12.52 11.39
N GLU A 379 14.09 -12.35 12.70
CA GLU A 379 15.02 -11.38 13.27
C GLU A 379 16.49 -11.81 13.09
N GLY A 380 16.78 -13.11 13.24
CA GLY A 380 18.14 -13.64 13.16
C GLY A 380 18.75 -13.50 11.77
N ILE A 381 17.96 -13.71 10.69
CA ILE A 381 18.43 -13.53 9.31
C ILE A 381 18.71 -12.05 9.03
N ALA A 382 17.85 -11.15 9.49
CA ALA A 382 18.05 -9.71 9.36
C ALA A 382 19.35 -9.26 10.06
N ASP A 383 19.57 -9.71 11.30
CA ASP A 383 20.79 -9.43 12.04
C ASP A 383 22.02 -10.19 11.52
N TYR A 384 21.85 -11.35 10.87
CA TYR A 384 22.96 -12.05 10.20
C TYR A 384 23.51 -11.19 9.06
N ILE A 385 22.63 -10.68 8.21
CA ILE A 385 23.04 -9.79 7.11
C ILE A 385 23.67 -8.52 7.67
N ARG A 386 23.03 -7.88 8.66
CA ARG A 386 23.57 -6.66 9.28
C ARG A 386 24.95 -6.91 9.88
N TRP A 387 25.05 -7.80 10.87
CA TRP A 387 26.25 -7.90 11.70
C TRP A 387 27.37 -8.73 11.09
N PHE A 388 27.12 -9.58 10.10
CA PHE A 388 28.17 -10.43 9.50
C PHE A 388 28.42 -10.16 8.02
N LYS A 389 27.52 -9.45 7.32
CA LYS A 389 27.74 -9.05 5.92
C LYS A 389 27.96 -7.54 5.77
N TYR A 390 27.09 -6.72 6.35
CA TYR A 390 27.16 -5.26 6.23
C TYR A 390 28.23 -4.62 7.12
N GLU A 391 28.21 -4.90 8.42
CA GLU A 391 29.10 -4.26 9.39
C GLU A 391 29.84 -5.24 10.32
N PRO A 392 30.52 -6.28 9.80
CA PRO A 392 31.26 -7.25 10.62
C PRO A 392 32.31 -6.62 11.52
N GLN A 393 32.93 -5.51 11.10
CA GLN A 393 33.91 -4.76 11.88
C GLN A 393 33.36 -4.18 13.20
N SER A 394 32.04 -4.09 13.35
CA SER A 394 31.41 -3.57 14.56
C SER A 394 31.39 -4.58 15.71
N HIS A 395 31.56 -5.88 15.41
CA HIS A 395 31.42 -6.96 16.38
C HIS A 395 30.07 -6.94 17.15
N GLY A 396 29.04 -6.32 16.59
CA GLY A 396 27.79 -6.04 17.31
C GLY A 396 26.98 -7.28 17.68
N ALA A 397 27.26 -8.44 17.06
CA ALA A 397 26.66 -9.74 17.35
C ALA A 397 27.60 -10.73 18.06
N ASP A 398 28.72 -10.27 18.60
CA ASP A 398 29.62 -11.15 19.34
C ASP A 398 29.00 -11.64 20.67
N VAL A 399 29.12 -12.94 20.93
CA VAL A 399 28.75 -13.54 22.21
C VAL A 399 29.93 -13.38 23.17
N THR A 400 29.68 -12.70 24.28
CA THR A 400 30.65 -12.40 25.34
C THR A 400 30.57 -13.43 26.47
N PRO A 401 31.59 -13.54 27.34
CA PRO A 401 31.51 -14.41 28.52
C PRO A 401 30.28 -14.13 29.40
N ARG A 402 29.84 -12.86 29.49
CA ARG A 402 28.69 -12.45 30.30
C ARG A 402 27.37 -13.02 29.79
N ASN A 403 27.21 -13.19 28.48
CA ASN A 403 25.95 -13.65 27.87
C ASN A 403 26.01 -15.08 27.32
N LEU A 404 27.17 -15.75 27.32
CA LEU A 404 27.32 -17.12 26.83
C LEU A 404 26.34 -18.11 27.48
N ALA A 405 26.21 -18.08 28.81
CA ALA A 405 25.36 -19.03 29.53
C ALA A 405 23.89 -18.97 29.09
N ARG A 406 23.39 -17.75 28.79
CA ARG A 406 22.03 -17.49 28.32
C ARG A 406 21.87 -17.53 26.80
N ALA A 407 22.95 -17.67 26.04
CA ALA A 407 22.89 -17.75 24.59
C ALA A 407 22.14 -19.01 24.16
N ARG A 408 21.21 -18.86 23.22
CA ARG A 408 20.43 -19.96 22.61
C ARG A 408 20.29 -19.66 21.12
N TYR A 409 20.33 -20.67 20.26
CA TYR A 409 20.24 -20.48 18.82
C TYR A 409 18.93 -19.77 18.41
N ASP A 410 17.85 -19.98 19.18
CA ASP A 410 16.53 -19.34 19.06
C ASP A 410 16.39 -18.04 19.87
N GLY A 411 17.51 -17.41 20.24
CA GLY A 411 17.57 -16.22 21.08
C GLY A 411 17.13 -14.90 20.44
N ASN A 412 16.68 -14.93 19.18
CA ASN A 412 16.38 -13.79 18.30
C ASN A 412 17.61 -12.90 18.02
N TYR A 413 17.46 -11.98 17.05
CA TYR A 413 18.41 -10.89 16.76
C TYR A 413 19.88 -11.37 16.69
N ARG A 414 20.80 -10.57 17.20
CA ARG A 414 22.25 -10.79 17.34
C ARG A 414 22.64 -12.22 17.76
N ILE A 415 21.93 -12.81 18.72
CA ILE A 415 22.28 -14.14 19.23
C ILE A 415 22.00 -15.20 18.16
N SER A 416 20.80 -15.17 17.57
CA SER A 416 20.46 -16.05 16.45
C SER A 416 21.32 -15.77 15.22
N ALA A 417 21.65 -14.51 14.93
CA ALA A 417 22.55 -14.13 13.85
C ALA A 417 23.96 -14.73 14.01
N ASN A 418 24.50 -14.73 15.24
CA ASN A 418 25.80 -15.35 15.53
C ASN A 418 25.78 -16.87 15.27
N PHE A 419 24.71 -17.55 15.71
CA PHE A 419 24.49 -18.95 15.40
C PHE A 419 24.40 -19.19 13.88
N LEU A 420 23.59 -18.41 13.16
CA LEU A 420 23.45 -18.52 11.71
C LEU A 420 24.78 -18.32 10.98
N ASN A 421 25.61 -17.38 11.44
CA ASN A 421 26.95 -17.19 10.90
C ASN A 421 27.84 -18.42 11.15
N TRP A 422 27.83 -18.96 12.36
CA TRP A 422 28.59 -20.15 12.68
C TRP A 422 28.17 -21.37 11.83
N VAL A 423 26.86 -21.59 11.63
CA VAL A 423 26.40 -22.70 10.77
C VAL A 423 26.80 -22.46 9.32
N SER A 424 26.69 -21.22 8.84
CA SER A 424 27.10 -20.83 7.48
C SER A 424 28.60 -21.08 7.24
N GLU A 425 29.45 -20.79 8.21
CA GLU A 425 30.90 -21.00 8.11
C GLU A 425 31.31 -22.47 8.21
N LYS A 426 30.64 -23.24 9.07
CA LYS A 426 31.08 -24.61 9.41
C LYS A 426 30.39 -25.73 8.64
N HIS A 427 29.17 -25.51 8.16
CA HIS A 427 28.34 -26.57 7.63
C HIS A 427 27.92 -26.32 6.18
N ASP A 428 27.22 -25.22 5.92
CA ASP A 428 26.77 -24.88 4.56
C ASP A 428 26.72 -23.36 4.37
N PRO A 429 27.58 -22.78 3.50
CA PRO A 429 27.61 -21.34 3.26
C PRO A 429 26.30 -20.78 2.68
N PHE A 430 25.44 -21.61 2.10
CA PHE A 430 24.17 -21.20 1.49
C PHE A 430 22.95 -21.34 2.40
N ILE A 431 23.12 -21.91 3.61
CA ILE A 431 21.99 -22.31 4.46
C ILE A 431 21.05 -21.15 4.79
N VAL A 432 21.57 -19.95 5.02
CA VAL A 432 20.73 -18.78 5.37
C VAL A 432 19.78 -18.43 4.23
N GLY A 433 20.27 -18.41 2.98
CA GLY A 433 19.44 -18.18 1.80
C GLY A 433 18.41 -19.29 1.57
N GLN A 434 18.80 -20.55 1.78
CA GLN A 434 17.90 -21.71 1.65
C GLN A 434 16.78 -21.69 2.70
N ILE A 435 17.11 -21.41 3.96
CA ILE A 435 16.11 -21.30 5.04
C ILE A 435 15.19 -20.10 4.80
N ASN A 436 15.74 -18.95 4.40
CA ASN A 436 14.94 -17.79 4.01
C ASN A 436 13.94 -18.12 2.88
N ALA A 437 14.37 -18.83 1.84
CA ALA A 437 13.47 -19.24 0.76
C ALA A 437 12.34 -20.14 1.27
N ALA A 438 12.66 -21.15 2.09
CA ALA A 438 11.65 -22.03 2.68
C ALA A 438 10.66 -21.30 3.60
N LEU A 439 11.13 -20.30 4.36
CA LEU A 439 10.28 -19.42 5.17
C LEU A 439 9.32 -18.60 4.29
N ARG A 440 9.85 -18.00 3.22
CA ARG A 440 9.08 -17.21 2.25
C ARG A 440 7.98 -18.01 1.59
N ASP A 441 8.26 -19.27 1.26
CA ASP A 441 7.30 -20.17 0.62
C ASP A 441 6.32 -20.83 1.62
N GLY A 442 6.47 -20.55 2.92
CA GLY A 442 5.64 -21.14 3.98
C GLY A 442 5.89 -22.64 4.20
N GLN A 443 7.05 -23.13 3.76
CA GLN A 443 7.44 -24.55 3.76
C GLN A 443 8.49 -24.88 4.82
N TYR A 444 8.83 -23.93 5.69
CA TYR A 444 9.82 -24.16 6.74
C TYR A 444 9.39 -25.29 7.71
N ASP A 445 10.32 -26.21 7.95
CA ASP A 445 10.28 -27.22 9.00
C ASP A 445 11.70 -27.46 9.53
N ASP A 446 11.83 -27.84 10.81
CA ASP A 446 13.14 -28.03 11.45
C ASP A 446 13.96 -29.18 10.84
N GLY A 447 13.32 -30.07 10.07
CA GLY A 447 14.02 -31.10 9.30
C GLY A 447 14.88 -30.55 8.16
N LEU A 448 14.73 -29.28 7.77
CA LEU A 448 15.64 -28.61 6.83
C LEU A 448 17.08 -28.56 7.36
N TRP A 449 17.27 -28.33 8.65
CA TRP A 449 18.61 -28.32 9.26
C TRP A 449 19.32 -29.65 9.07
N GLN A 450 18.62 -30.75 9.34
CA GLN A 450 19.14 -32.10 9.16
C GLN A 450 19.46 -32.40 7.68
N ARG A 451 18.60 -31.95 6.76
CA ARG A 451 18.80 -32.14 5.32
C ARG A 451 20.02 -31.39 4.79
N TYR A 452 20.23 -30.16 5.22
CA TYR A 452 21.33 -29.32 4.70
C TYR A 452 22.65 -29.52 5.42
N THR A 453 22.63 -29.82 6.73
CA THR A 453 23.85 -29.91 7.55
C THR A 453 24.20 -31.32 8.02
N GLY A 454 23.26 -32.27 7.88
CA GLY A 454 23.38 -33.59 8.48
C GLY A 454 23.12 -33.63 9.99
N LYS A 455 22.67 -32.53 10.62
CA LYS A 455 22.37 -32.43 12.05
C LYS A 455 21.08 -31.65 12.32
N THR A 456 20.40 -31.96 13.42
CA THR A 456 19.24 -31.17 13.85
C THR A 456 19.68 -29.81 14.38
N VAL A 457 18.76 -28.83 14.40
CA VAL A 457 19.07 -27.47 14.88
C VAL A 457 19.50 -27.44 16.35
N GLU A 458 18.97 -28.35 17.17
CA GLU A 458 19.33 -28.48 18.58
C GLU A 458 20.78 -28.95 18.73
N VAL A 459 21.19 -29.96 17.95
CA VAL A 459 22.57 -30.46 17.96
C VAL A 459 23.54 -29.38 17.48
N LEU A 460 23.19 -28.66 16.40
CA LEU A 460 23.98 -27.52 15.93
C LEU A 460 24.09 -26.43 16.99
N GLY A 461 23.00 -26.14 17.71
CA GLY A 461 22.96 -25.16 18.78
C GLY A 461 23.91 -25.49 19.93
N GLU A 462 23.94 -26.76 20.35
CA GLU A 462 24.87 -27.22 21.39
C GLU A 462 26.34 -27.17 20.91
N GLU A 463 26.62 -27.58 19.68
CA GLU A 463 27.97 -27.49 19.10
C GLU A 463 28.47 -26.05 18.97
N TRP A 464 27.60 -25.14 18.52
CA TRP A 464 27.89 -23.71 18.46
C TRP A 464 28.24 -23.15 19.84
N LYS A 465 27.47 -23.49 20.88
CA LYS A 465 27.75 -23.04 22.26
C LYS A 465 29.06 -23.61 22.79
N ALA A 466 29.37 -24.88 22.50
CA ALA A 466 30.63 -25.50 22.88
C ALA A 466 31.83 -24.81 22.21
N ASP A 467 31.72 -24.51 20.92
CA ASP A 467 32.75 -23.77 20.18
C ASP A 467 32.95 -22.34 20.73
N LEU A 468 31.87 -21.64 21.04
CA LEU A 468 31.96 -20.31 21.67
C LEU A 468 32.67 -20.39 23.03
N ALA A 469 32.34 -21.39 23.85
CA ALA A 469 33.00 -21.59 25.15
C ALA A 469 34.50 -21.85 24.97
N ALA A 470 34.88 -22.70 24.01
CA ALA A 470 36.28 -22.99 23.72
C ALA A 470 37.03 -21.74 23.21
N LYS A 471 36.42 -20.95 22.31
CA LYS A 471 37.01 -19.70 21.81
C LYS A 471 37.23 -18.67 22.91
N LEU A 472 36.28 -18.52 23.83
CA LEU A 472 36.38 -17.56 24.94
C LEU A 472 37.32 -18.01 26.06
N ALA A 473 37.60 -19.31 26.17
CA ALA A 473 38.57 -19.86 27.13
C ALA A 473 40.02 -19.84 26.62
N ALA A 474 40.24 -19.68 25.31
CA ALA A 474 41.58 -19.60 24.73
C ALA A 474 42.28 -18.29 25.17
N PRO A 475 43.57 -18.33 25.55
CA PRO A 475 44.32 -17.12 25.86
C PRO A 475 44.36 -16.21 24.62
N THR A 476 44.00 -14.93 24.80
CA THR A 476 44.11 -13.91 23.75
C THR A 476 45.57 -13.86 23.27
N ARG A 477 45.80 -14.15 21.99
CA ARG A 477 47.13 -14.08 21.36
C ARG A 477 47.58 -12.65 21.14
#